data_AF-A0A2G2G368-F1
#
_entry.id   AF-A0A2G2G368-F1
#
_cell.length_a   1.000
_cell.length_b   1.000
_cell.length_c   1.000
_cell.angle_alpha   90.00
_cell.angle_beta   90.00
_cell.angle_gamma   90.00
#
_symmetry.space_group_name_H-M   'P 1'
#
loop_
_entity.id
_entity.type
_entity.pdbx_description
1 polymer ?
#
loop_
_entity_poly.entity_id
_entity_poly.type
_entity_poly.pdbx_seq_one_letter_code
_entity_poly.pdbx_strand_id
1 'polypeptide(L)'
;MKDVTVTNNTIQDYFEELIKEIDEHGVVICSSQPADTGKWGMAKLWRMWMSATAKFMAKNGVTMPLMINADGVTYSSRPFNAEDAHELFTRQHLGVDESGTRLSWAKSGAQRKATKGERFNALRKHEEWSSERGIILFKPRKSEYQELTDKQND
;
A
#
# COMPACT_ATOMS: atom_id res chain seq x y z
N MET A 1 -4.40 -15.40 6.04
CA MET A 1 -2.93 -15.46 5.94
C MET A 1 -2.45 -16.02 7.26
N LYS A 2 -1.76 -17.17 7.27
CA LYS A 2 -1.22 -17.73 8.52
C LYS A 2 -0.02 -16.89 8.94
N ASP A 3 -0.06 -16.38 10.16
CA ASP A 3 1.07 -15.66 10.75
C ASP A 3 1.91 -16.64 11.57
N VAL A 4 3.08 -17.00 11.05
CA VAL A 4 4.05 -17.86 11.75
C VAL A 4 5.22 -16.99 12.24
N THR A 5 5.73 -17.29 13.44
CA THR A 5 6.98 -16.69 13.93
C THR A 5 8.10 -17.71 13.80
N VAL A 6 9.04 -17.42 12.91
CA VAL A 6 10.17 -18.30 12.64
C VAL A 6 11.33 -17.92 13.55
N THR A 7 11.84 -18.91 14.28
CA THR A 7 13.03 -18.84 15.13
C THR A 7 14.01 -19.93 14.70
N ASN A 8 15.25 -19.90 15.18
CA ASN A 8 16.21 -20.98 14.91
C ASN A 8 15.69 -22.36 15.33
N ASN A 9 14.79 -22.42 16.32
CA ASN A 9 14.24 -23.67 16.83
C ASN A 9 13.00 -24.14 16.06
N THR A 10 12.35 -23.26 15.29
CA THR A 10 11.09 -23.55 14.58
C THR A 10 11.21 -23.48 13.06
N ILE A 11 12.42 -23.20 12.55
CA ILE A 11 12.67 -23.00 11.12
C ILE A 11 12.46 -24.27 10.31
N GLN A 12 12.79 -25.43 10.88
CA GLN A 12 12.66 -26.71 10.19
C GLN A 12 11.18 -27.06 10.01
N ASP A 13 10.39 -27.01 11.09
CA ASP A 13 8.93 -27.22 11.06
C ASP A 13 8.25 -26.28 10.07
N TYR A 14 8.65 -25.00 10.04
CA TYR A 14 8.12 -24.02 9.11
C TYR A 14 8.38 -24.39 7.64
N PHE A 15 9.58 -24.89 7.31
CA PHE A 15 9.88 -25.32 5.94
C PHE A 15 9.08 -26.56 5.54
N GLU A 16 8.88 -27.50 6.46
CA GLU A 16 8.06 -28.69 6.22
C GLU A 16 6.59 -28.31 5.93
N GLU A 17 6.02 -27.39 6.72
CA GLU A 17 4.68 -26.86 6.46
C GLU A 17 4.59 -26.11 5.12
N LEU A 18 5.59 -25.29 4.80
CA LEU A 18 5.61 -24.52 3.56
C LEU A 18 5.66 -25.44 2.32
N ILE A 19 6.48 -26.49 2.36
CA ILE A 19 6.55 -27.48 1.27
C ILE A 19 5.17 -28.12 1.07
N LYS A 20 4.51 -28.53 2.15
CA LYS A 20 3.17 -29.10 2.08
C LYS A 20 2.16 -28.14 1.45
N GLU A 21 2.17 -26.86 1.82
CA GLU A 21 1.26 -25.87 1.21
C GLU A 21 1.56 -25.66 -0.29
N ILE A 22 2.83 -25.70 -0.69
CA ILE A 22 3.23 -25.62 -2.11
C ILE A 22 2.74 -26.85 -2.88
N ASP A 23 2.88 -28.05 -2.32
CA ASP A 23 2.40 -29.29 -2.95
C ASP A 23 0.87 -29.30 -3.11
N GLU A 24 0.14 -28.75 -2.13
CA GLU A 24 -1.32 -28.68 -2.14
C GLU A 24 -1.87 -27.60 -3.08
N HIS A 25 -1.22 -26.43 -3.18
CA HIS A 25 -1.75 -25.27 -3.89
C HIS A 25 -0.99 -24.89 -5.16
N GLY A 26 0.16 -25.51 -5.43
CA GLY A 26 1.06 -25.24 -6.56
C GLY A 26 1.85 -23.94 -6.45
N VAL A 27 1.28 -22.89 -5.83
CA VAL A 27 1.95 -21.61 -5.59
C VAL A 27 1.52 -21.06 -4.23
N VAL A 28 2.50 -20.67 -3.41
CA VAL A 28 2.29 -20.00 -2.12
C VAL A 28 2.95 -18.63 -2.16
N ILE A 29 2.22 -17.60 -1.70
CA ILE A 29 2.76 -16.25 -1.55
C ILE A 29 3.27 -16.09 -0.12
N CYS A 30 4.60 -16.03 0.03
CA CYS A 30 5.25 -15.81 1.31
C CYS A 30 5.70 -14.35 1.47
N SER A 31 5.48 -13.79 2.65
CA SER A 31 6.07 -12.50 3.05
C SER A 31 6.76 -12.67 4.41
N SER A 32 8.03 -12.27 4.49
CA SER A 32 8.78 -12.26 5.74
C SER A 32 9.09 -10.84 6.19
N GLN A 33 9.17 -10.65 7.50
CA GLN A 33 9.61 -9.40 8.11
C GLN A 33 10.27 -9.69 9.47
N PRO A 34 11.20 -8.83 9.93
CA PRO A 34 11.74 -8.92 11.28
C PRO A 34 10.61 -8.88 12.33
N ALA A 35 10.80 -9.55 13.47
CA ALA A 35 9.84 -9.49 14.58
C ALA A 35 9.69 -8.06 15.14
N ASP A 36 10.76 -7.27 15.06
CA ASP A 36 10.75 -5.85 15.37
C ASP A 36 10.91 -5.01 14.11
N THR A 37 9.79 -4.59 13.53
CA THR A 37 9.73 -3.64 12.41
C THR A 37 9.68 -2.18 12.85
N GLY A 38 9.69 -1.90 14.17
CA GLY A 38 9.44 -0.58 14.74
C GLY A 38 8.00 -0.09 14.53
N LYS A 39 7.70 1.12 15.02
CA LYS A 39 6.37 1.75 14.88
C LYS A 39 6.16 2.29 13.47
N TRP A 40 5.14 1.79 12.79
CA TRP A 40 4.72 2.26 11.46
C TRP A 40 3.48 3.14 11.54
N GLY A 41 3.67 4.44 11.32
CA GLY A 41 2.56 5.38 11.18
C GLY A 41 1.89 5.27 9.80
N MET A 42 0.60 5.59 9.73
CA MET A 42 -0.20 5.43 8.50
C MET A 42 0.36 6.17 7.27
N ALA A 43 0.94 7.35 7.44
CA ALA A 43 1.54 8.10 6.33
C ALA A 43 2.78 7.42 5.72
N LYS A 44 3.58 6.74 6.57
CA LYS A 44 4.75 5.98 6.10
C LYS A 44 4.31 4.71 5.37
N LEU A 45 3.29 4.04 5.92
CA LEU A 45 2.67 2.87 5.29
C LEU A 45 2.09 3.20 3.92
N TRP A 46 1.35 4.31 3.83
CA TRP A 46 0.79 4.82 2.57
C TRP A 46 1.86 4.97 1.48
N ARG A 47 2.98 5.64 1.78
CA ARG A 47 4.06 5.82 0.80
C ARG A 47 4.65 4.50 0.31
N MET A 48 4.81 3.52 1.21
CA MET A 48 5.26 2.18 0.81
C MET A 48 4.26 1.50 -0.13
N TRP A 49 2.97 1.62 0.16
CA TRP A 49 1.92 1.06 -0.69
C TRP A 49 1.85 1.74 -2.06
N MET A 50 2.04 3.06 -2.12
CA MET A 50 2.14 3.78 -3.40
C MET A 50 3.32 3.31 -4.24
N SER A 51 4.46 2.99 -3.62
CA SER A 51 5.60 2.41 -4.33
C SER A 51 5.29 1.04 -4.93
N ALA A 52 4.65 0.14 -4.17
CA ALA A 52 4.23 -1.16 -4.67
C ALA A 52 3.19 -1.03 -5.80
N THR A 53 2.22 -0.15 -5.60
CA THR A 53 1.15 0.13 -6.57
C THR A 53 1.71 0.70 -7.86
N ALA A 54 2.62 1.67 -7.78
CA ALA A 54 3.26 2.25 -8.95
C ALA A 54 4.04 1.23 -9.76
N LYS A 55 4.80 0.34 -9.09
CA LYS A 55 5.51 -0.77 -9.76
C LYS A 55 4.53 -1.69 -10.50
N PHE A 56 3.42 -2.04 -9.87
CA PHE A 56 2.38 -2.84 -10.52
C PHE A 56 1.80 -2.11 -11.74
N MET A 57 1.41 -0.84 -11.59
CA MET A 57 0.81 -0.06 -12.68
C MET A 57 1.77 0.14 -13.85
N ALA A 58 3.04 0.49 -13.58
CA ALA A 58 4.07 0.61 -14.59
C ALA A 58 4.33 -0.71 -15.33
N LYS A 59 4.38 -1.85 -14.61
CA LYS A 59 4.52 -3.18 -15.21
C LYS A 59 3.34 -3.53 -16.13
N ASN A 60 2.15 -2.99 -15.85
CA ASN A 60 0.95 -3.15 -16.68
C ASN A 60 0.79 -2.03 -17.73
N GLY A 61 1.85 -1.28 -18.03
CA GLY A 61 1.86 -0.30 -19.12
C GLY A 61 1.25 1.05 -18.80
N VAL A 62 0.93 1.34 -17.53
CA VAL A 62 0.47 2.69 -17.16
C VAL A 62 1.65 3.67 -17.25
N THR A 63 1.42 4.77 -17.95
CA THR A 63 2.42 5.83 -18.17
C THR A 63 1.85 7.21 -17.86
N MET A 64 2.74 8.15 -17.55
CA MET A 64 2.41 9.57 -17.45
C MET A 64 2.96 10.33 -18.67
N PRO A 65 2.17 11.21 -19.29
CA PRO A 65 2.66 12.05 -20.39
C PRO A 65 3.70 13.04 -19.89
N LEU A 66 4.73 13.30 -20.70
CA LEU A 66 5.79 14.26 -20.38
C LEU A 66 5.58 15.61 -21.06
N MET A 67 4.96 15.61 -22.24
CA MET A 67 4.73 16.83 -23.01
C MET A 67 3.29 16.85 -23.53
N ILE A 68 2.75 18.05 -23.64
CA ILE A 68 1.45 18.33 -24.26
C ILE A 68 1.73 19.39 -25.32
N ASN A 69 1.35 19.12 -26.57
CA ASN A 69 1.49 20.11 -27.64
C ASN A 69 0.39 21.19 -27.54
N ALA A 70 0.45 22.20 -28.40
CA ALA A 70 -0.53 23.29 -28.42
C ALA A 70 -1.97 22.81 -28.69
N ASP A 71 -2.13 21.65 -29.34
CA ASP A 71 -3.42 21.03 -29.67
C ASP A 71 -3.96 20.14 -28.54
N GLY A 72 -3.27 20.08 -27.39
CA GLY A 72 -3.66 19.24 -26.25
C GLY A 72 -3.30 17.75 -26.40
N VAL A 73 -2.61 17.38 -27.48
CA VAL A 73 -2.12 16.02 -27.72
C VAL A 73 -0.88 15.78 -26.87
N THR A 74 -0.94 14.72 -26.06
CA THR A 74 0.21 14.31 -25.27
C THR A 74 1.20 13.52 -26.14
N TYR A 75 2.48 13.83 -26.02
CA TYR A 75 3.54 13.10 -26.69
C TYR A 75 4.73 12.94 -25.75
N SER A 76 5.46 11.83 -25.91
CA SER A 76 6.43 11.34 -24.93
C SER A 76 5.80 10.97 -23.58
N SER A 77 6.29 9.89 -22.98
CA SER A 77 5.74 9.35 -21.75
C SER A 77 6.82 8.72 -20.90
N ARG A 78 6.64 8.76 -19.58
CA ARG A 78 7.45 8.02 -18.62
C ARG A 78 6.61 6.96 -17.90
N PRO A 79 7.24 5.91 -17.34
CA PRO A 79 6.55 4.99 -16.46
C PRO A 79 5.88 5.71 -15.29
N PHE A 80 4.70 5.21 -14.90
CA PHE A 80 3.99 5.65 -13.70
C PHE A 80 4.84 5.38 -12.45
N ASN A 81 4.95 6.35 -11.55
CA ASN A 81 5.84 6.28 -10.39
C ASN A 81 5.08 6.44 -9.06
N ALA A 82 5.82 6.32 -7.95
CA ALA A 82 5.23 6.35 -6.61
C ALA A 82 4.59 7.71 -6.26
N GLU A 83 5.06 8.81 -6.84
CA GLU A 83 4.48 10.13 -6.63
C GLU A 83 3.18 10.29 -7.41
N ASP A 84 3.12 9.77 -8.64
CA ASP A 84 1.87 9.75 -9.41
C ASP A 84 0.79 8.91 -8.71
N ALA A 85 1.19 7.75 -8.17
CA ALA A 85 0.33 6.94 -7.33
C ALA A 85 -0.11 7.72 -6.09
N HIS A 86 0.82 8.40 -5.42
CA HIS A 86 0.53 9.22 -4.25
C HIS A 86 -0.50 10.30 -4.57
N GLU A 87 -0.35 11.03 -5.66
CA GLU A 87 -1.30 12.05 -6.10
C GLU A 87 -2.67 11.47 -6.43
N LEU A 88 -2.71 10.48 -7.32
CA LEU A 88 -3.93 9.82 -7.77
C LEU A 88 -4.73 9.23 -6.61
N PHE A 89 -4.11 8.33 -5.85
CA PHE A 89 -4.83 7.57 -4.82
C PHE A 89 -5.10 8.38 -3.56
N THR A 90 -4.32 9.43 -3.28
CA THR A 90 -4.70 10.34 -2.20
C THR A 90 -5.98 11.06 -2.58
N ARG A 91 -6.13 11.55 -3.81
CA ARG A 91 -7.39 12.16 -4.25
C ARG A 91 -8.54 11.15 -4.28
N GLN A 92 -8.29 9.93 -4.74
CA GLN A 92 -9.31 8.88 -4.88
C GLN A 92 -9.77 8.28 -3.53
N HIS A 93 -8.85 8.03 -2.60
CA HIS A 93 -9.15 7.30 -1.37
C HIS A 93 -9.19 8.18 -0.13
N LEU A 94 -8.26 9.15 0.00
CA LEU A 94 -8.29 10.11 1.10
C LEU A 94 -9.34 11.19 0.85
N GLY A 95 -9.44 11.64 -0.40
CA GLY A 95 -10.45 12.60 -0.84
C GLY A 95 -9.93 14.04 -0.95
N VAL A 96 -10.88 14.94 -1.07
CA VAL A 96 -10.68 16.39 -1.19
C VAL A 96 -11.49 17.12 -0.13
N ASP A 97 -11.11 18.36 0.19
CA ASP A 97 -11.91 19.26 1.00
C ASP A 97 -13.03 19.93 0.18
N GLU A 98 -13.77 20.82 0.83
CA GLU A 98 -14.90 21.56 0.25
C GLU A 98 -14.52 22.40 -0.98
N SER A 99 -13.25 22.81 -1.09
CA SER A 99 -12.73 23.56 -2.24
C SER A 99 -12.26 22.66 -3.40
N GLY A 100 -12.38 21.34 -3.24
CA GLY A 100 -11.83 20.37 -4.18
C GLY A 100 -10.31 20.17 -4.04
N THR A 101 -9.69 20.74 -3.00
CA THR A 101 -8.26 20.59 -2.74
C THR A 101 -7.99 19.27 -2.02
N ARG A 102 -6.95 18.55 -2.44
CA ARG A 102 -6.59 17.25 -1.86
C ARG A 102 -6.25 17.36 -0.36
N LEU A 103 -6.76 16.41 0.42
CA LEU A 103 -6.41 16.28 1.83
C LEU A 103 -4.93 15.90 2.02
N SER A 104 -4.33 16.40 3.10
CA SER A 104 -2.89 16.21 3.35
C SER A 104 -2.61 15.11 4.37
N TRP A 105 -1.62 14.27 4.03
CA TRP A 105 -1.00 13.30 4.95
C TRP A 105 0.01 13.96 5.92
N ALA A 106 0.39 15.20 5.67
CA ALA A 106 1.35 15.94 6.51
C ALA A 106 0.79 16.19 7.92
N LYS A 107 1.70 16.45 8.86
CA LYS A 107 1.34 16.85 10.24
C LYS A 107 1.23 18.38 10.40
N SER A 108 1.81 19.14 9.46
CA SER A 108 1.85 20.60 9.44
C SER A 108 1.75 21.12 8.00
N GLY A 109 1.60 22.44 7.82
CA GLY A 109 1.46 23.09 6.52
C GLY A 109 0.11 23.80 6.34
N ALA A 110 -0.13 24.39 5.18
CA ALA A 110 -1.35 25.17 4.92
C ALA A 110 -2.57 24.29 4.61
N GLN A 111 -2.40 23.19 3.88
CA GLN A 111 -3.49 22.30 3.43
C GLN A 111 -4.29 21.68 4.58
N ARG A 112 -5.57 21.36 4.35
CA ARG A 112 -6.40 20.67 5.34
C ARG A 112 -5.86 19.26 5.58
N LYS A 113 -5.55 18.98 6.85
CA LYS A 113 -4.89 17.73 7.26
C LYS A 113 -5.97 16.67 7.42
N ALA A 114 -5.71 15.49 6.87
CA ALA A 114 -6.60 14.37 7.11
C ALA A 114 -6.52 13.95 8.58
N THR A 115 -7.68 13.75 9.18
CA THR A 115 -7.87 13.17 10.50
C THR A 115 -7.38 11.72 10.54
N LYS A 116 -7.27 11.16 11.75
CA LYS A 116 -6.87 9.77 11.94
C LYS A 116 -7.85 8.79 11.26
N GLY A 117 -9.16 9.04 11.40
CA GLY A 117 -10.21 8.21 10.78
C GLY A 117 -10.18 8.27 9.25
N GLU A 118 -9.94 9.43 8.65
CA GLU A 118 -9.83 9.57 7.20
C GLU A 118 -8.61 8.82 6.65
N ARG A 119 -7.47 8.91 7.32
CA ARG A 119 -6.25 8.17 6.95
C ARG A 119 -6.45 6.66 7.05
N PHE A 120 -7.12 6.20 8.11
CA PHE A 120 -7.45 4.80 8.30
C PHE A 120 -8.36 4.29 7.17
N ASN A 121 -9.45 5.01 6.87
CA ASN A 121 -10.36 4.62 5.79
C ASN A 121 -9.70 4.67 4.42
N ALA A 122 -8.77 5.60 4.17
CA ALA A 122 -8.00 5.65 2.92
C ALA A 122 -7.10 4.42 2.75
N LEU A 123 -6.43 3.97 3.82
CA LEU A 123 -5.67 2.72 3.80
C LEU A 123 -6.60 1.53 3.54
N ARG A 124 -7.72 1.40 4.27
CA ARG A 124 -8.69 0.32 4.07
C ARG A 124 -9.18 0.20 2.62
N LYS A 125 -9.58 1.33 2.02
CA LYS A 125 -10.00 1.38 0.62
C LYS A 125 -8.88 0.97 -0.34
N HIS A 126 -7.65 1.41 -0.09
CA HIS A 126 -6.51 1.08 -0.95
C HIS A 126 -6.11 -0.39 -0.83
N GLU A 127 -6.20 -0.95 0.37
CA GLU A 127 -5.96 -2.36 0.63
C GLU A 127 -6.96 -3.25 -0.11
N GLU A 128 -8.24 -2.92 -0.03
CA GLU A 128 -9.33 -3.60 -0.76
C GLU A 128 -9.08 -3.53 -2.28
N TRP A 129 -8.86 -2.33 -2.82
CA TRP A 129 -8.56 -2.10 -4.23
C TRP A 129 -7.32 -2.88 -4.72
N SER A 130 -6.30 -2.96 -3.87
CA SER A 130 -5.05 -3.70 -4.15
C SER A 130 -5.27 -5.20 -4.13
N SER A 131 -6.07 -5.70 -3.18
CA SER A 131 -6.42 -7.11 -3.05
C SER A 131 -7.15 -7.63 -4.29
N GLU A 132 -8.14 -6.88 -4.78
CA GLU A 132 -8.88 -7.21 -6.02
C GLU A 132 -7.97 -7.36 -7.26
N ARG A 133 -6.81 -6.70 -7.24
CA ARG A 133 -5.85 -6.65 -8.37
C ARG A 133 -4.63 -7.53 -8.15
N GLY A 134 -4.60 -8.30 -7.06
CA GLY A 134 -3.46 -9.14 -6.71
C GLY A 134 -2.19 -8.36 -6.37
N ILE A 135 -2.31 -7.10 -5.92
CA ILE A 135 -1.16 -6.28 -5.51
C ILE A 135 -0.80 -6.64 -4.07
N ILE A 136 0.38 -7.21 -3.90
CA ILE A 136 0.90 -7.56 -2.58
C ILE A 136 1.38 -6.28 -1.88
N LEU A 137 0.67 -5.88 -0.84
CA LEU A 137 1.02 -4.74 -0.01
C LEU A 137 1.84 -5.18 1.21
N PHE A 138 2.85 -4.38 1.57
CA PHE A 138 3.62 -4.57 2.79
C PHE A 138 2.76 -4.24 4.02
N LYS A 139 2.55 -5.21 4.92
CA LYS A 139 1.74 -5.04 6.14
C LYS A 139 2.61 -5.26 7.40
N PRO A 140 3.22 -4.20 7.94
CA PRO A 140 4.06 -4.32 9.13
C PRO A 140 3.23 -4.71 10.35
N ARG A 141 3.75 -5.69 11.10
CA ARG A 141 3.21 -6.05 12.43
C ARG A 141 3.27 -4.82 13.36
N LYS A 142 2.27 -4.67 14.23
CA LYS A 142 2.15 -3.55 15.19
C LYS A 142 2.18 -2.17 14.51
N SER A 143 1.66 -2.09 13.28
CA SER A 143 1.45 -0.81 12.63
C SER A 143 0.24 -0.10 13.21
N GLU A 144 0.23 1.24 13.16
CA GLU A 144 -0.91 2.04 13.60
C GLU A 144 -2.21 1.62 12.88
N TYR A 145 -2.09 1.19 11.63
CA TYR A 145 -3.21 0.69 10.84
C TYR A 145 -3.73 -0.67 11.34
N GLN A 146 -2.83 -1.61 11.61
CA GLN A 146 -3.21 -2.93 12.16
C GLN A 146 -3.89 -2.77 13.52
N GLU A 147 -3.29 -1.99 14.43
CA GLU A 147 -3.87 -1.76 15.77
C GLU A 147 -5.28 -1.14 15.72
N LEU A 148 -5.57 -0.30 14.72
CA LEU A 148 -6.92 0.26 14.52
C LEU A 148 -7.88 -0.73 13.90
N THR A 149 -7.39 -1.62 13.04
CA THR A 149 -8.19 -2.67 12.41
C THR A 149 -8.62 -3.69 13.46
N ASP A 150 -7.69 -4.13 14.31
CA ASP A 150 -7.96 -5.08 15.39
C ASP A 150 -9.05 -4.52 16.33
N LYS A 151 -8.91 -3.25 16.75
CA LYS A 151 -9.90 -2.56 17.58
C LYS A 151 -11.29 -2.37 16.96
N GLN A 152 -11.43 -2.44 15.64
CA GLN A 152 -12.73 -2.36 14.98
C GLN A 152 -13.43 -3.72 14.86
N ASN A 153 -12.65 -4.80 14.91
CA ASN A 153 -13.15 -6.17 14.77
C ASN A 153 -13.42 -6.85 16.13
N ASP A 154 -12.93 -6.26 17.22
CA ASP A 154 -13.31 -6.56 18.61
C ASP A 154 -14.68 -5.95 18.98
#